data_AF-A0A1X1XRB7-F1
#
_entry.id   AF-A0A1X1XRB7-F1
#
_cell.length_a   1.000
_cell.length_b   1.000
_cell.length_c   1.000
_cell.angle_alpha   90.00
_cell.angle_beta   90.00
_cell.angle_gamma   90.00
#
_symmetry.space_group_name_H-M   'P 1'
#
loop_
_entity.id
_entity.type
_entity.pdbx_description
1 polymer ?
#
loop_
_entity_poly.entity_id
_entity_poly.type
_entity_poly.pdbx_seq_one_letter_code
_entity_poly.pdbx_strand_id
1 'polypeptide(L)'
;MDIKLAGEVLGWVTKEARERSVYSGRGDNRVVTGRECDANGAAVSGVESVIISDALGVTPGATVVMPDTLAADVPVGTVVAVSGSNGLSARIVGGDYGSTRVSIFGVTDLRVVADGAKLLRDAAAKHTTPARSGTGGQA
;
A
#
# COMPACT_ATOMS: atom_id res chain seq x y z
N MET A 1 10.61 -14.10 -3.43
CA MET A 1 11.59 -13.17 -4.03
C MET A 1 11.55 -11.89 -3.24
N ASP A 2 12.70 -11.35 -2.84
CA ASP A 2 12.78 -10.04 -2.19
C ASP A 2 13.43 -9.04 -3.15
N ILE A 3 12.83 -7.86 -3.30
CA ILE A 3 13.38 -6.77 -4.11
C ILE A 3 13.52 -5.51 -3.26
N LYS A 4 14.59 -4.75 -3.50
CA LYS A 4 14.74 -3.40 -2.91
C LYS A 4 13.94 -2.41 -3.75
N LEU A 5 13.21 -1.53 -3.07
CA LEU A 5 12.49 -0.43 -3.69
C LEU A 5 13.28 0.85 -3.46
N ALA A 6 13.47 1.62 -4.53
CA ALA A 6 14.11 2.92 -4.44
C ALA A 6 13.06 3.99 -4.12
N GLY A 7 13.37 4.87 -3.16
CA GLY A 7 12.53 6.02 -2.84
C GLY A 7 11.24 5.68 -2.07
N GLU A 8 10.26 6.55 -2.25
CA GLU A 8 8.94 6.48 -1.62
C GLU A 8 8.00 5.60 -2.45
N VAL A 9 7.11 4.87 -1.77
CA VAL A 9 6.09 4.03 -2.42
C VAL A 9 4.71 4.59 -2.13
N LEU A 10 3.89 4.72 -3.17
CA LEU A 10 2.50 5.15 -3.04
C LEU A 10 1.59 3.92 -2.88
N GLY A 11 0.75 3.97 -1.85
CA GLY A 11 -0.26 2.96 -1.55
C GLY A 11 -1.64 3.58 -1.37
N TRP A 12 -2.64 3.08 -2.09
CA TRP A 12 -4.04 3.38 -1.79
C TRP A 12 -4.58 2.35 -0.81
N VAL A 13 -4.88 2.79 0.41
CA VAL A 13 -5.35 1.95 1.52
C VAL A 13 -6.75 1.41 1.25
N THR A 14 -6.87 0.08 1.24
CA THR A 14 -8.13 -0.62 0.92
C THR A 14 -8.80 -1.26 2.13
N LYS A 15 -8.06 -1.49 3.22
CA LYS A 15 -8.59 -2.04 4.48
C LYS A 15 -7.93 -1.41 5.69
N GLU A 16 -8.60 -1.50 6.83
CA GLU A 16 -8.07 -1.08 8.12
C GLU A 16 -6.79 -1.85 8.46
N ALA A 17 -5.93 -1.19 9.24
CA ALA A 17 -4.71 -1.80 9.74
C ALA A 17 -5.05 -3.07 10.54
N ARG A 18 -4.35 -4.16 10.22
CA ARG A 18 -4.47 -5.41 10.95
C ARG A 18 -3.17 -5.78 11.62
N GLU A 19 -3.26 -5.90 12.92
CA GLU A 19 -2.31 -6.55 13.79
C GLU A 19 -1.69 -7.83 13.19
N ARG A 20 -0.34 -7.91 13.17
CA ARG A 20 0.38 -9.10 12.67
C ARG A 20 0.90 -9.96 13.81
N SER A 21 0.55 -11.24 13.77
CA SER A 21 0.91 -12.22 14.78
C SER A 21 1.99 -13.19 14.28
N VAL A 22 2.83 -13.64 15.21
CA VAL A 22 3.74 -14.76 15.00
C VAL A 22 3.01 -16.04 15.39
N TYR A 23 3.17 -17.08 14.58
CA TYR A 23 2.55 -18.38 14.80
C TYR A 23 3.62 -19.46 14.91
N SER A 24 3.42 -20.41 15.83
CA SER A 24 4.13 -21.69 15.83
C SER A 24 3.26 -22.79 15.21
N GLY A 25 3.87 -23.92 14.84
CA GLY A 25 3.15 -25.03 14.22
C GLY A 25 2.91 -24.87 12.71
N ARG A 26 2.17 -25.83 12.12
CA ARG A 26 1.89 -25.89 10.67
C ARG A 26 0.43 -26.29 10.44
N GLY A 27 -0.16 -25.77 9.36
CA GLY A 27 -1.53 -26.08 8.97
C GLY A 27 -2.54 -25.63 10.03
N ASP A 28 -3.47 -26.51 10.37
CA ASP A 28 -4.54 -26.23 11.34
C ASP A 28 -4.05 -26.18 12.80
N ASN A 29 -2.83 -26.68 13.06
CA ASN A 29 -2.22 -26.65 14.40
C ASN A 29 -1.45 -25.35 14.67
N ARG A 30 -1.73 -24.28 13.93
CA ARG A 30 -1.04 -23.00 14.13
C ARG A 30 -1.60 -22.28 15.35
N VAL A 31 -0.72 -21.93 16.28
CA VAL A 31 -1.08 -21.20 17.50
C VAL A 31 -0.33 -19.87 17.51
N VAL A 32 -1.02 -18.79 17.90
CA VAL A 32 -0.40 -17.49 18.07
C VAL A 32 0.57 -17.55 19.26
N THR A 33 1.83 -17.24 19.02
CA THR A 33 2.88 -17.23 20.05
C THR A 33 3.40 -15.85 20.37
N GLY A 34 2.96 -14.83 19.63
CA GLY A 34 3.36 -13.45 19.89
C GLY A 34 2.93 -12.49 18.78
N ARG A 35 3.46 -11.26 18.88
CA ARG A 35 3.31 -10.20 17.89
C ARG A 35 4.52 -10.21 16.95
N GLU A 36 4.30 -9.93 15.68
CA GLU A 36 5.41 -9.64 14.77
C GLU A 36 5.97 -8.26 15.15
N CYS A 37 7.29 -8.14 15.21
CA CYS A 37 7.98 -6.89 15.53
C CYS A 37 8.96 -6.53 14.42
N ASP A 38 9.23 -5.23 14.27
CA ASP A 38 10.27 -4.72 13.40
C ASP A 38 11.68 -4.95 13.98
N ALA A 39 12.70 -4.48 13.27
CA ALA A 39 14.10 -4.61 13.68
C ALA A 39 14.44 -3.87 15.00
N ASN A 40 13.61 -2.93 15.43
CA ASN A 40 13.75 -2.18 16.68
C ASN A 40 12.92 -2.77 17.82
N GLY A 41 12.17 -3.87 17.56
CA GLY A 41 11.30 -4.52 18.53
C GLY A 41 9.90 -3.90 18.63
N ALA A 42 9.55 -2.91 17.80
CA ALA A 42 8.21 -2.34 17.78
C ALA A 42 7.23 -3.29 17.10
N ALA A 43 6.06 -3.51 17.70
CA ALA A 43 5.01 -4.34 17.11
C ALA A 43 4.52 -3.72 15.79
N VAL A 44 4.22 -4.58 14.81
CA VAL A 44 3.82 -4.15 13.46
C VAL A 44 2.41 -4.57 13.09
N SER A 45 1.83 -3.77 12.22
CA SER A 45 0.56 -4.03 11.58
C SER A 45 0.72 -4.05 10.06
N GLY A 46 -0.15 -4.81 9.40
CA GLY A 46 -0.28 -4.85 7.95
C GLY A 46 -1.45 -3.99 7.52
N VAL A 47 -1.21 -3.06 6.61
CA VAL A 47 -2.23 -2.24 5.96
C VAL A 47 -2.39 -2.75 4.53
N GLU A 48 -3.57 -3.26 4.18
CA GLU A 48 -3.83 -3.70 2.80
C GLU A 48 -3.99 -2.48 1.90
N SER A 49 -3.33 -2.49 0.75
CA SER A 49 -3.29 -1.38 -0.18
C SER A 49 -3.14 -1.84 -1.63
N VAL A 50 -3.57 -0.99 -2.56
CA VAL A 50 -3.11 -1.03 -3.94
C VAL A 50 -1.82 -0.24 -4.03
N ILE A 51 -0.71 -0.89 -4.39
CA ILE A 51 0.59 -0.24 -4.56
C ILE A 51 0.80 0.11 -6.02
N ILE A 52 1.31 1.32 -6.27
CA ILE A 52 1.75 1.75 -7.60
C ILE A 52 3.22 2.13 -7.49
N SER A 53 4.09 1.40 -8.18
CA SER A 53 5.52 1.69 -8.24
C SER A 53 6.13 1.20 -9.53
N ASP A 54 7.25 1.81 -9.95
CA ASP A 54 7.94 1.41 -11.19
C ASP A 54 8.44 -0.04 -11.13
N ALA A 55 8.85 -0.50 -9.94
CA ALA A 55 9.40 -1.85 -9.75
C ALA A 55 8.32 -2.95 -9.71
N LEU A 56 7.10 -2.63 -9.28
CA LEU A 56 6.02 -3.61 -9.08
C LEU A 56 4.83 -3.43 -10.03
N GLY A 57 4.79 -2.32 -10.79
CA GLY A 57 3.60 -1.89 -11.50
C GLY A 57 2.44 -1.57 -10.53
N VAL A 58 1.22 -1.93 -10.94
CA VAL A 58 0.01 -1.82 -10.11
C VAL A 58 -0.23 -3.15 -9.42
N THR A 59 -0.12 -3.16 -8.09
CA THR A 59 -0.23 -4.37 -7.27
C THR A 59 -1.41 -4.26 -6.31
N PRO A 60 -2.57 -4.84 -6.66
CA PRO A 60 -3.71 -4.89 -5.76
C PRO A 60 -3.48 -5.90 -4.62
N GLY A 61 -4.03 -5.61 -3.43
CA GLY A 61 -3.97 -6.50 -2.28
C GLY A 61 -2.56 -6.64 -1.68
N ALA A 62 -1.65 -5.71 -1.97
CA ALA A 62 -0.36 -5.67 -1.32
C ALA A 62 -0.53 -5.29 0.16
N THR A 63 0.33 -5.81 1.03
CA THR A 63 0.32 -5.45 2.45
C THR A 63 1.52 -4.56 2.76
N VAL A 64 1.27 -3.33 3.18
CA VAL A 64 2.32 -2.45 3.72
C VAL A 64 2.48 -2.76 5.21
N VAL A 65 3.67 -3.21 5.60
CA VAL A 65 4.00 -3.57 6.98
C VAL A 65 4.76 -2.42 7.62
N MET A 66 4.20 -1.90 8.70
CA MET A 66 4.74 -0.72 9.41
C MET A 66 4.48 -0.84 10.92
N PRO A 67 5.20 -0.08 11.76
CA PRO A 67 4.92 0.00 13.20
C PRO A 67 3.45 0.34 13.50
N ASP A 68 2.91 -0.25 14.57
CA ASP A 68 1.52 -0.04 15.00
C ASP A 68 1.19 1.46 15.18
N THR A 69 2.16 2.23 15.69
CA THR A 69 2.02 3.68 15.88
C THR A 69 1.79 4.45 14.59
N LEU A 70 2.37 4.00 13.46
CA LEU A 70 2.11 4.60 12.15
C LEU A 70 0.80 4.10 11.56
N ALA A 71 0.48 2.82 11.75
CA ALA A 71 -0.68 2.19 11.15
C ALA A 71 -2.01 2.65 11.76
N ALA A 72 -2.03 2.99 13.05
CA ALA A 72 -3.25 3.33 13.80
C ALA A 72 -4.03 4.51 13.20
N ASP A 73 -3.32 5.46 12.58
CA ASP A 73 -3.89 6.71 12.09
C ASP A 73 -4.19 6.71 10.59
N VAL A 74 -4.10 5.56 9.92
CA VAL A 74 -4.23 5.46 8.46
C VAL A 74 -5.68 5.14 8.06
N PRO A 75 -6.45 6.10 7.51
CA PRO A 75 -7.84 5.85 7.15
C PRO A 75 -7.95 5.07 5.85
N VAL A 76 -8.93 4.18 5.79
CA VAL A 76 -9.31 3.49 4.55
C VAL A 76 -9.71 4.52 3.48
N GLY A 77 -9.30 4.29 2.24
CA GLY A 77 -9.59 5.17 1.11
C GLY A 77 -8.56 6.27 0.89
N THR A 78 -7.59 6.45 1.79
CA THR A 78 -6.50 7.42 1.60
C THR A 78 -5.40 6.87 0.71
N VAL A 79 -4.73 7.77 -0.02
CA VAL A 79 -3.45 7.50 -0.66
C VAL A 79 -2.37 7.92 0.30
N VAL A 80 -1.56 6.97 0.73
CA VAL A 80 -0.39 7.19 1.57
C VAL A 80 0.88 7.05 0.75
N ALA A 81 1.90 7.72 1.22
CA ALA A 81 3.23 7.58 0.71
C ALA A 81 4.14 7.16 1.87
N VAL A 82 4.88 6.09 1.66
CA VAL A 82 5.67 5.44 2.70
C VAL A 82 7.13 5.43 2.31
N SER A 83 8.00 5.58 3.31
CA SER A 83 9.45 5.54 3.14
C SER A 83 10.13 4.81 4.29
N GLY A 84 11.37 4.40 4.06
CA GLY A 84 12.19 3.69 5.02
C GLY A 84 13.57 4.32 5.11
N SER A 85 14.07 4.59 6.32
CA SER A 85 15.41 5.17 6.54
C SER A 85 16.54 4.31 5.98
N ASN A 86 16.35 2.98 5.95
CA ASN A 86 17.26 2.00 5.37
C ASN A 86 16.79 1.49 3.99
N GLY A 87 15.84 2.21 3.36
CA GLY A 87 15.15 1.79 2.15
C GLY A 87 13.99 0.84 2.43
N LEU A 88 13.15 0.67 1.41
CA LEU A 88 12.01 -0.25 1.43
C LEU A 88 12.36 -1.55 0.72
N SER A 89 11.68 -2.63 1.11
CA SER A 89 11.77 -3.91 0.40
C SER A 89 10.39 -4.48 0.13
N ALA A 90 10.20 -5.07 -1.05
CA ALA A 90 9.01 -5.85 -1.36
C ALA A 90 9.36 -7.34 -1.33
N ARG A 91 8.62 -8.10 -0.54
CA ARG A 91 8.61 -9.55 -0.58
C ARG A 91 7.46 -10.02 -1.44
N ILE A 92 7.79 -10.78 -2.47
CA ILE A 92 6.87 -11.35 -3.43
C ILE A 92 6.84 -12.87 -3.22
N VAL A 93 5.67 -13.39 -2.89
CA VAL A 93 5.43 -14.81 -2.64
C VAL A 93 4.37 -15.31 -3.60
N GLY A 94 4.63 -16.44 -4.26
CA GLY A 94 3.63 -17.13 -5.05
C GLY A 94 2.51 -17.67 -4.16
N GLY A 95 1.28 -17.51 -4.59
CA GLY A 95 0.09 -18.08 -3.98
C GLY A 95 -0.54 -19.15 -4.87
N ASP A 96 -1.71 -19.61 -4.44
CA ASP A 96 -2.46 -20.64 -5.16
C ASP A 96 -2.87 -20.14 -6.55
N TYR A 97 -2.90 -21.04 -7.52
CA TYR A 97 -3.34 -20.77 -8.90
C TYR A 97 -2.59 -19.62 -9.59
N GLY A 98 -1.30 -19.44 -9.27
CA GLY A 98 -0.47 -18.38 -9.86
C GLY A 98 -0.76 -16.98 -9.31
N SER A 99 -1.54 -16.87 -8.24
CA SER A 99 -1.69 -15.60 -7.52
C SER A 99 -0.35 -15.14 -6.93
N THR A 100 -0.21 -13.84 -6.71
CA THR A 100 1.00 -13.27 -6.11
C THR A 100 0.60 -12.47 -4.88
N ARG A 101 1.31 -12.67 -3.78
CA ARG A 101 1.17 -11.86 -2.57
C ARG A 101 2.41 -10.99 -2.42
N VAL A 102 2.19 -9.69 -2.24
CA VAL A 102 3.25 -8.71 -2.07
C VAL A 102 3.16 -8.10 -0.69
N SER A 103 4.27 -8.05 0.03
CA SER A 103 4.39 -7.34 1.29
C SER A 103 5.54 -6.34 1.24
N ILE A 104 5.27 -5.09 1.61
CA ILE A 104 6.26 -4.01 1.68
C ILE A 104 6.75 -3.91 3.13
N PHE A 105 8.06 -3.94 3.33
CA PHE A 105 8.72 -3.88 4.63
C PHE A 105 9.72 -2.73 4.71
N GLY A 106 10.10 -2.38 5.94
CA GLY A 106 11.10 -1.34 6.22
C GLY A 106 10.50 0.06 6.32
N VAL A 107 9.18 0.19 6.43
CA VAL A 107 8.51 1.47 6.61
C VAL A 107 8.88 2.07 7.96
N THR A 108 9.44 3.27 7.93
CA THR A 108 9.76 4.05 9.13
C THR A 108 9.04 5.39 9.16
N ASP A 109 8.51 5.83 8.03
CA ASP A 109 7.77 7.08 7.90
C ASP A 109 6.59 6.92 6.94
N LEU A 110 5.50 7.63 7.22
CA LEU A 110 4.26 7.61 6.46
C LEU A 110 3.67 9.01 6.39
N ARG A 111 3.17 9.37 5.21
CA ARG A 111 2.40 10.60 4.99
C ARG A 111 1.14 10.30 4.19
N VAL A 112 0.01 10.83 4.65
CA VAL A 112 -1.22 10.87 3.84
C VAL A 112 -1.05 11.93 2.75
N VAL A 113 -1.13 11.52 1.49
CA VAL A 113 -0.98 12.41 0.33
C VAL A 113 -2.32 12.95 -0.13
N ALA A 114 -3.37 12.12 -0.11
CA ALA A 114 -4.70 12.53 -0.55
C ALA A 114 -5.81 11.57 -0.09
N ASP A 115 -7.05 12.03 -0.28
CA ASP A 115 -8.23 11.15 -0.34
C ASP A 115 -8.35 10.54 -1.75
N GLY A 116 -8.35 9.22 -1.86
CA GLY A 116 -8.33 8.52 -3.14
C GLY A 116 -9.61 8.73 -3.95
N ALA A 117 -10.78 8.76 -3.30
CA ALA A 117 -12.05 9.00 -3.97
C ALA A 117 -12.14 10.43 -4.53
N LYS A 118 -11.61 11.42 -3.81
CA LYS A 118 -11.48 12.79 -4.29
C LYS A 118 -10.53 12.87 -5.48
N LEU A 119 -9.35 12.24 -5.41
CA LEU A 119 -8.40 12.22 -6.53
C LEU A 119 -9.04 11.69 -7.81
N LEU A 120 -9.79 10.58 -7.71
CA LEU A 120 -10.48 10.00 -8.86
C LEU A 120 -11.56 10.93 -9.43
N ARG A 121 -12.36 11.56 -8.56
CA ARG A 121 -13.39 12.51 -9.00
C ARG A 121 -12.78 13.74 -9.67
N ASP A 122 -11.72 14.28 -9.09
CA ASP A 122 -10.99 15.44 -9.63
C ASP A 122 -10.35 15.09 -10.99
N ALA A 123 -9.81 13.88 -11.14
CA ALA A 123 -9.30 13.39 -12.41
C ALA A 123 -10.42 13.25 -13.46
N ALA A 124 -11.53 12.62 -13.10
CA ALA A 124 -12.68 12.42 -14.01
C ALA A 124 -13.27 13.77 -14.49
N ALA A 125 -13.36 14.77 -13.60
CA ALA A 125 -13.84 16.10 -13.92
C ALA A 125 -12.94 16.83 -14.94
N LYS A 126 -11.62 16.68 -14.82
CA LYS A 126 -10.66 17.27 -15.77
C LYS A 126 -10.83 16.69 -17.19
N HIS A 127 -11.23 15.42 -17.30
CA HIS A 127 -11.46 14.77 -18.59
C HIS A 127 -12.84 15.04 -19.21
N THR A 128 -13.79 15.63 -18.47
CA THR A 128 -15.14 15.94 -18.96
C THR A 128 -15.31 17.38 -19.46
N THR A 129 -14.26 18.20 -19.47
CA THR A 129 -14.32 19.54 -20.08
C THR A 129 -14.35 19.39 -21.61
N PRO A 130 -15.42 19.79 -22.32
CA PRO A 130 -15.45 19.71 -23.77
C PRO A 130 -14.53 20.79 -24.35
N ALA A 131 -13.48 20.38 -25.06
CA ALA A 131 -12.83 21.22 -26.05
C ALA A 131 -13.79 21.41 -27.23
N ARG A 132 -14.78 22.31 -27.08
CA ARG A 132 -15.63 22.72 -28.20
C ARG A 132 -16.05 24.18 -28.08
N SER A 133 -15.07 25.08 -28.01
CA SER A 133 -15.21 26.40 -28.60
C SER A 133 -14.80 26.31 -30.08
N GLY A 134 -15.61 25.61 -30.88
CA GLY A 134 -15.60 25.81 -32.31
C GLY A 134 -16.14 27.20 -32.58
N THR A 135 -15.24 28.16 -32.83
CA THR A 135 -15.60 29.42 -33.47
C THR A 135 -16.16 29.10 -34.84
N GLY A 136 -17.48 28.97 -34.91
CA GLY A 136 -18.23 29.00 -36.16
C GLY A 136 -18.15 30.39 -36.76
N GLY A 137 -17.01 30.72 -37.37
CA GLY A 137 -16.94 31.74 -38.39
C GLY A 137 -17.34 31.11 -39.71
N GLN A 138 -18.58 31.33 -40.14
CA GLN A 138 -18.96 31.21 -41.54
C GLN A 138 -19.92 32.34 -41.93
N ALA A 139 -19.44 33.09 -42.92
CA ALA A 139 -20.13 33.90 -43.94
C ALA A 139 -21.08 35.01 -43.48
#